data_AF-A0A7C7HQ26-F1
#
_entry.id   AF-A0A7C7HQ26-F1
#
_cell.length_a   1.000
_cell.length_b   1.000
_cell.length_c   1.000
_cell.angle_alpha   90.00
_cell.angle_beta   90.00
_cell.angle_gamma   90.00
#
_symmetry.space_group_name_H-M   'P 1'
#
loop_
_entity.id
_entity.type
_entity.pdbx_description
1 polymer ?
#
loop_
_entity_poly.entity_id
_entity_poly.type
_entity_poly.pdbx_seq_one_letter_code
_entity_poly.pdbx_strand_id
1 'polypeptide(L)' 'MSSKKGVQDKSAPRADLAEVLAAKAQTLDENRPEAIAKRAVTGHQMIRQNIGQLIDPGSFQEYGQLAEPAF' A
#
# COMPACT_ATOMS: atom_id res chain seq x y z
N MET A 1 -10.08 -24.48 34.90
CA MET A 1 -9.59 -24.28 33.52
C MET A 1 -9.57 -22.80 33.21
N SER A 2 -8.59 -22.06 33.75
CA SER A 2 -8.48 -20.62 33.50
C SER A 2 -7.59 -20.43 32.28
N SER A 3 -8.19 -20.03 31.16
CA SER A 3 -7.49 -19.82 29.89
C SER A 3 -6.30 -18.89 30.09
N LYS A 4 -5.10 -19.40 29.78
CA LYS A 4 -3.89 -18.60 29.59
C LYS A 4 -4.22 -17.49 28.60
N LYS A 5 -4.27 -16.25 29.09
CA LYS A 5 -4.25 -15.05 28.26
C LYS A 5 -2.91 -15.08 27.53
N GLY A 6 -2.94 -15.53 26.27
CA GLY A 6 -1.75 -15.64 25.43
C GLY A 6 -1.05 -14.29 25.37
N VAL A 7 0.24 -14.29 25.67
CA VAL A 7 1.11 -13.12 25.48
C VAL A 7 1.03 -12.75 24.00
N GLN A 8 0.37 -11.63 23.69
CA GLN A 8 0.44 -11.07 22.34
C GLN A 8 1.89 -10.67 22.09
N ASP A 9 2.48 -11.24 21.04
CA ASP A 9 3.79 -10.82 20.56
C ASP A 9 3.69 -9.35 20.12
N LYS A 10 4.36 -8.45 20.85
CA LYS A 10 4.35 -6.99 20.57
C LYS A 10 4.93 -6.66 19.19
N SER A 11 5.64 -7.61 18.57
CA SER A 11 6.20 -7.45 17.23
C SER A 11 5.18 -7.63 16.11
N ALA A 12 4.07 -8.35 16.36
CA ALA A 12 3.08 -8.61 15.32
C ALA A 12 2.03 -7.48 15.29
N PRO A 13 1.67 -6.94 14.11
CA PRO A 13 0.57 -6.00 14.02
C PRO A 13 -0.73 -6.66 14.46
N ARG A 14 -1.64 -5.86 15.02
CA ARG A 14 -3.02 -6.29 15.27
C ARG A 14 -3.65 -6.76 13.96
N ALA A 15 -4.61 -7.68 14.03
CA ALA A 15 -5.26 -8.24 12.83
C ALA A 15 -5.87 -7.16 11.93
N ASP A 16 -6.56 -6.17 12.51
CA ASP A 16 -7.14 -5.06 11.76
C ASP A 16 -6.09 -4.15 11.11
N LEU A 17 -4.98 -3.89 11.78
CA LEU A 17 -3.86 -3.18 11.19
C LEU A 17 -3.23 -3.97 10.03
N ALA A 18 -3.10 -5.29 10.17
CA ALA A 18 -2.58 -6.15 9.13
C ALA A 18 -3.45 -6.12 7.86
N GLU A 19 -4.78 -6.12 8.02
CA GLU A 19 -5.73 -5.99 6.92
C GLU A 19 -5.57 -4.65 6.18
N VAL A 20 -5.46 -3.54 6.92
CA VAL A 20 -5.24 -2.21 6.32
C VAL A 20 -3.90 -2.14 5.58
N LEU A 21 -2.84 -2.69 6.16
CA LEU A 21 -1.52 -2.73 5.52
C LEU A 21 -1.54 -3.59 4.24
N ALA A 22 -2.23 -4.72 4.26
CA ALA A 22 -2.40 -5.57 3.09
C ALA A 22 -3.18 -4.87 1.97
N ALA A 23 -4.29 -4.20 2.30
CA ALA A 23 -5.06 -3.42 1.34
C ALA A 23 -4.22 -2.29 0.73
N LYS A 24 -3.46 -1.55 1.55
CA LYS A 24 -2.53 -0.53 1.05
C LYS A 24 -1.46 -1.11 0.13
N ALA A 25 -0.88 -2.25 0.50
CA ALA A 25 0.16 -2.89 -0.29
C ALA A 25 -0.33 -3.21 -1.71
N GLN A 26 -1.57 -3.70 -1.86
CA GLN A 26 -2.15 -4.02 -3.17
C GLN A 26 -2.24 -2.80 -4.12
N THR A 27 -2.30 -1.58 -3.58
CA THR A 27 -2.35 -0.35 -4.39
C THR A 27 -0.98 0.13 -4.88
N LEU A 28 0.11 -0.41 -4.33
CA LEU A 28 1.49 -0.03 -4.67
C LEU A 28 1.94 -0.70 -5.96
N ASP A 29 2.78 0.02 -6.74
CA ASP A 29 3.26 -0.46 -8.04
C ASP A 29 3.98 -1.82 -7.94
N GLU A 30 4.72 -2.05 -6.85
CA GLU A 30 5.42 -3.31 -6.54
C GLU A 30 4.50 -4.54 -6.58
N ASN A 31 3.23 -4.39 -6.21
CA ASN A 31 2.24 -5.46 -6.21
C ASN A 31 1.36 -5.47 -7.48
N ARG A 32 1.70 -4.66 -8.50
CA ARG A 32 0.93 -4.51 -9.74
C ARG A 32 1.80 -4.72 -10.99
N PRO A 33 2.46 -5.88 -11.14
CA PRO A 33 3.43 -6.13 -12.21
C PRO A 33 2.84 -5.98 -13.62
N GLU A 34 1.58 -6.36 -13.82
CA GLU A 34 0.91 -6.18 -15.11
C GLU A 34 0.71 -4.71 -15.49
N ALA A 35 0.41 -3.84 -14.51
CA ALA A 35 0.24 -2.42 -14.76
C ALA A 35 1.58 -1.76 -15.13
N ILE A 36 2.66 -2.15 -14.45
CA ILE A 36 4.04 -1.74 -14.78
C ILE A 36 4.37 -2.16 -16.21
N ALA A 37 4.15 -3.42 -16.56
CA ALA A 37 4.44 -3.94 -17.91
C ALA A 37 3.66 -3.18 -18.99
N LYS A 38 2.36 -2.92 -18.77
CA LYS A 38 1.53 -2.14 -19.70
C LYS A 38 2.04 -0.71 -19.89
N ARG A 39 2.45 -0.02 -18.82
CA ARG A 39 3.01 1.34 -18.93
C ARG A 39 4.36 1.36 -19.64
N ALA A 40 5.21 0.37 -19.35
CA ALA A 40 6.54 0.25 -19.96
C ALA A 40 6.48 0.17 -21.50
N VAL A 41 5.49 -0.52 -22.06
CA VAL A 41 5.26 -0.61 -23.53
C VAL A 41 5.14 0.78 -24.17
N THR A 42 4.50 1.71 -23.47
CA THR A 42 4.28 3.08 -23.94
C THR A 42 5.38 4.07 -23.54
N GLY A 43 6.43 3.61 -22.84
CA GLY A 43 7.49 4.49 -22.32
C GLY A 43 7.05 5.41 -21.19
N HIS A 44 5.85 5.21 -20.62
CA HIS A 44 5.35 6.01 -19.52
C HIS A 44 5.86 5.51 -18.17
N GLN A 45 6.12 6.46 -17.27
CA GLN A 45 6.43 6.18 -15.86
C GLN A 45 5.16 5.88 -15.06
N MET A 46 5.31 5.28 -13.87
CA MET A 46 4.20 5.09 -12.95
C MET A 46 3.83 6.41 -12.26
N ILE A 47 2.57 6.56 -11.82
CA ILE A 47 2.11 7.82 -11.21
C ILE A 47 2.92 8.14 -9.95
N ARG A 48 3.23 7.15 -9.10
CA ARG A 48 4.04 7.38 -7.89
C ARG A 48 5.47 7.80 -8.20
N GLN A 49 6.04 7.32 -9.30
CA GLN A 49 7.35 7.76 -9.77
C GLN A 49 7.30 9.23 -10.22
N ASN A 50 6.24 9.64 -10.93
CA ASN A 50 6.06 11.04 -11.33
C ASN A 50 5.90 11.96 -10.12
N ILE A 51 5.10 11.54 -9.13
CA ILE A 51 4.92 12.31 -7.89
C ILE A 51 6.27 12.51 -7.20
N GLY A 52 7.06 11.45 -7.02
CA GLY A 52 8.37 11.53 -6.37
C GLY A 52 9.41 12.42 -7.07
N GLN A 53 9.23 12.70 -8.36
CA GLN A 53 10.07 13.66 -9.10
C GLN A 53 9.57 15.11 -8.96
N LEU A 54 8.30 15.30 -8.62
CA LEU A 54 7.66 16.61 -8.59
C LEU A 54 7.74 17.30 -7.22
N ILE A 55 7.79 16.52 -6.14
CA ILE A 55 7.69 17.03 -4.76
C ILE A 55 8.93 16.68 -3.93
N ASP A 56 9.15 17.44 -2.85
CA ASP A 56 10.28 17.20 -1.95
C ASP A 56 10.18 15.82 -1.28
N PRO A 57 11.30 15.09 -1.12
CA PRO A 57 11.30 13.80 -0.43
C PRO A 57 10.69 13.89 0.97
N GLY A 58 9.80 12.95 1.29
CA GLY A 58 9.12 12.89 2.59
C GLY A 58 7.98 13.89 2.80
N SER A 59 7.68 14.75 1.81
CA SER A 59 6.56 15.70 1.88
C SER A 59 5.21 15.12 1.45
N PHE A 60 5.20 13.93 0.84
CA PHE A 60 3.99 13.34 0.28
C PHE A 60 3.03 12.84 1.36
N GLN A 61 1.86 13.48 1.47
CA GLN A 61 0.74 12.98 2.26
C GLN A 61 -0.40 12.56 1.34
N GLU A 62 -0.68 11.25 1.31
CA GLU A 62 -1.71 10.68 0.44
C GLU A 62 -3.08 10.67 1.13
N TYR A 63 -4.10 11.08 0.38
CA TYR A 63 -5.51 11.02 0.79
C TYR A 63 -6.27 10.14 -0.19
N GLY A 64 -7.15 9.27 0.32
CA GLY A 64 -7.98 8.42 -0.51
C GLY A 64 -7.27 7.23 -1.17
N GLN A 65 -6.15 6.76 -0.61
CA GLN A 65 -5.40 5.61 -1.17
C GLN A 65 -6.27 4.35 -1.38
N LEU A 66 -7.26 4.12 -0.52
CA LEU A 66 -8.17 2.98 -0.57
C LEU A 66 -9.53 3.32 -1.21
N ALA A 67 -9.62 4.42 -1.96
CA ALA A 67 -10.84 4.76 -2.67
C ALA A 67 -11.08 3.76 -3.80
N GLU A 68 -12.30 3.24 -3.87
CA GLU A 68 -12.76 2.32 -4.91
C GLU A 68 -13.77 3.02 -5.83
N PRO A 69 -13.93 2.56 -7.08
CA PRO A 69 -14.97 3.08 -7.95
C PRO A 69 -16.38 2.82 -7.39
N ALA A 70 -17.30 3.76 -7.59
CA ALA A 70 -18.63 3.74 -7.00
C ALA A 70 -19.70 3.03 -7.87
N PHE A 71 -19.30 2.10 -8.73
CA PHE A 71 -20.17 1.50 -9.74
C PHE A 71 -20.38 -0.01 -9.57
#